data_AF-A0A7C1G8N1-F1
#
_entry.id   AF-A0A7C1G8N1-F1
#
_cell.length_a   1.000
_cell.length_b   1.000
_cell.length_c   1.000
_cell.angle_alpha   90.00
_cell.angle_beta   90.00
_cell.angle_gamma   90.00
#
_symmetry.space_group_name_H-M   'P 1'
#
loop_
_entity.id
_entity.type
_entity.pdbx_description
1 polymer ?
#
loop_
_entity_poly.entity_id
_entity_poly.type
_entity_poly.pdbx_seq_one_letter_code
_entity_poly.pdbx_strand_id
1 'polypeptide(L)'
;MGVLEERFFKIQTEVSPAYQSDLLMFIYRKYIVPFYRNFANVRRWILDGRETLAFTLLDPNGLWYVDVEVTAGNPVEVRMKPSDPNVPDRVLNKIKEDLIITIQMFEDEIRRRTLYFAWVPSKHFAKEKTFTQKRKILSQIFTGNMLLLFVIFIFFSYAVFILAGPEYAPIILVISQFILVLFSDKIIMRMGDWSITEESPYVYILQYHIPPEDFEYIRRNYPRERLLQIKREIYERTLALGRTIDVQTVQDVFSQHGITIRPENLLVKSVNVYQIIKEV
;
A
#
# COMPACT_ATOMS: atom_id res chain seq x y z
N MET A 1 45.38 -8.11 10.91
CA MET A 1 44.56 -8.05 9.69
C MET A 1 43.10 -8.04 10.13
N GLY A 2 42.44 -6.88 10.12
CA GLY A 2 41.01 -6.80 10.42
C GLY A 2 40.22 -7.40 9.28
N VAL A 3 39.25 -8.26 9.59
CA VAL A 3 38.37 -8.86 8.59
C VAL A 3 37.45 -7.76 8.05
N LEU A 4 37.43 -7.57 6.72
CA LEU A 4 36.44 -6.71 6.08
C LEU A 4 35.08 -7.40 6.19
N GLU A 5 34.26 -6.99 7.16
CA GLU A 5 32.92 -7.55 7.31
C GLU A 5 31.99 -6.99 6.22
N GLU A 6 31.65 -7.85 5.25
CA GLU A 6 30.58 -7.56 4.31
C GLU A 6 29.26 -7.43 5.07
N ARG A 7 28.52 -6.33 4.83
CA ARG A 7 27.17 -6.17 5.37
C ARG A 7 26.14 -6.57 4.33
N PHE A 8 25.21 -7.41 4.76
CA PHE A 8 24.11 -7.88 3.94
C PHE A 8 22.79 -7.61 4.65
N PHE A 9 21.81 -7.07 3.92
CA PHE A 9 20.46 -6.91 4.42
C PHE A 9 19.43 -7.06 3.30
N LYS A 10 18.21 -7.39 3.72
CA LYS A 10 17.07 -7.64 2.83
C LYS A 10 15.98 -6.61 3.11
N ILE A 11 15.42 -6.03 2.06
CA ILE A 11 14.28 -5.11 2.14
C ILE A 11 13.09 -5.81 1.48
N GLN A 12 12.04 -6.08 2.25
CA GLN A 12 10.79 -6.58 1.67
C GLN A 12 10.15 -5.48 0.84
N THR A 13 9.61 -5.85 -0.31
CA THR A 13 8.96 -4.90 -1.21
C THR A 13 7.61 -5.42 -1.68
N GLU A 14 6.64 -4.53 -1.84
CA GLU A 14 5.34 -4.87 -2.42
C GLU A 14 5.28 -4.68 -3.94
N VAL A 15 6.39 -4.24 -4.55
CA VAL A 15 6.49 -3.98 -5.99
C VAL A 15 6.33 -5.26 -6.79
N SER A 16 5.48 -5.21 -7.83
CA SER A 16 5.30 -6.34 -8.75
C SER A 16 6.53 -6.56 -9.64
N PRO A 17 6.76 -7.79 -10.15
CA PRO A 17 7.95 -8.11 -10.97
C PRO A 17 8.19 -7.16 -12.15
N ALA A 18 7.13 -6.65 -12.79
CA ALA A 18 7.22 -5.70 -13.90
C ALA A 18 8.03 -4.45 -13.60
N TYR A 19 8.02 -3.98 -12.35
CA TYR A 19 8.63 -2.72 -11.94
C TYR A 19 9.95 -2.92 -11.19
N GLN A 20 10.49 -4.14 -11.14
CA GLN A 20 11.77 -4.42 -10.50
C GLN A 20 12.94 -3.73 -11.21
N SER A 21 12.95 -3.70 -12.55
CA SER A 21 13.95 -2.93 -13.32
C SER A 21 13.79 -1.43 -13.10
N ASP A 22 12.54 -0.95 -13.04
CA ASP A 22 12.21 0.44 -12.79
C ASP A 22 12.64 0.89 -11.40
N LEU A 23 12.58 0.01 -10.40
CA LEU A 23 13.09 0.29 -9.06
C LEU A 23 14.58 0.61 -9.09
N LEU A 24 15.40 -0.19 -9.78
CA LEU A 24 16.83 0.07 -9.90
C LEU A 24 17.11 1.38 -10.64
N MET A 25 16.36 1.65 -11.70
CA MET A 25 16.44 2.92 -12.43
C MET A 25 16.04 4.10 -11.53
N PHE A 26 15.04 3.91 -10.66
CA PHE A 26 14.60 4.92 -9.71
C PHE A 26 15.68 5.22 -8.68
N ILE A 27 16.31 4.20 -8.09
CA ILE A 27 17.45 4.37 -7.17
C ILE A 27 18.57 5.13 -7.87
N TYR A 28 18.95 4.74 -9.09
CA TYR A 28 19.96 5.47 -9.86
C TYR A 28 19.61 6.96 -10.02
N ARG A 29 18.37 7.26 -10.45
CA ARG A 29 17.94 8.64 -10.72
C ARG A 29 17.75 9.51 -9.47
N LYS A 30 17.28 8.92 -8.36
CA LYS A 30 16.88 9.67 -7.15
C LYS A 30 17.95 9.66 -6.06
N TYR A 31 18.79 8.63 -6.01
CA TYR A 31 19.82 8.49 -4.99
C TYR A 31 21.22 8.84 -5.55
N ILE A 32 21.58 8.31 -6.72
CA ILE A 32 22.94 8.43 -7.26
C ILE A 32 23.13 9.74 -8.01
N VAL A 33 22.29 10.03 -9.02
CA VAL A 33 22.44 11.18 -9.92
C VAL A 33 22.51 12.54 -9.17
N PRO A 34 21.68 12.83 -8.15
CA PRO A 34 21.75 14.12 -7.46
C PRO A 34 23.08 14.38 -6.76
N PHE A 35 23.80 13.31 -6.40
CA PHE A 35 25.09 13.37 -5.71
C PHE A 35 26.19 12.66 -6.50
N TYR A 36 26.14 12.71 -7.83
CA TYR A 36 27.02 11.92 -8.72
C TYR A 36 28.53 12.07 -8.42
N ARG A 37 28.96 13.19 -7.85
CA ARG A 37 30.38 13.43 -7.46
C ARG A 37 30.85 12.52 -6.32
N ASN A 38 29.93 12.04 -5.50
CA ASN A 38 30.23 11.16 -4.38
C ASN A 38 30.19 9.68 -4.78
N PHE A 39 29.88 9.37 -6.05
CA PHE A 39 29.70 8.01 -6.54
C PHE A 39 30.62 7.72 -7.73
N ALA A 40 31.11 6.49 -7.80
CA ALA A 40 31.90 5.97 -8.92
C ALA A 40 31.46 4.55 -9.30
N ASN A 41 32.02 4.03 -10.39
CA ASN A 41 31.83 2.64 -10.85
C ASN A 41 30.35 2.21 -10.93
N VAL A 42 29.47 3.11 -11.37
CA VAL A 42 28.04 2.79 -11.49
C VAL A 42 27.84 1.84 -12.68
N ARG A 43 27.41 0.62 -12.39
CA ARG A 43 27.19 -0.44 -13.38
C ARG A 43 25.89 -1.18 -13.11
N ARG A 44 25.26 -1.68 -14.19
CA ARG A 44 24.13 -2.60 -14.14
C ARG A 44 24.47 -3.88 -14.88
N TRP A 45 24.07 -5.01 -14.31
CA TRP A 45 24.18 -6.31 -14.96
C TRP A 45 23.04 -7.23 -14.50
N ILE A 46 22.94 -8.39 -15.13
CA ILE A 46 21.99 -9.43 -14.77
C ILE A 46 22.79 -10.59 -14.18
N LEU A 47 22.43 -11.01 -12.96
CA LEU A 47 22.99 -12.15 -12.27
C LEU A 47 21.85 -13.12 -11.93
N ASP A 48 21.92 -14.36 -12.40
CA ASP A 48 20.91 -15.40 -12.15
C ASP A 48 19.48 -14.97 -12.50
N GLY A 49 19.31 -14.21 -13.60
CA GLY A 49 18.02 -13.70 -14.06
C GLY A 49 17.47 -12.53 -13.23
N ARG A 50 18.22 -12.03 -12.25
CA ARG A 50 17.89 -10.83 -11.47
C ARG A 50 18.80 -9.68 -11.85
N GLU A 51 18.22 -8.50 -12.03
CA GLU A 51 19.01 -7.31 -12.30
C GLU A 51 19.71 -6.81 -11.03
N THR A 52 20.95 -6.38 -11.16
CA THR A 52 21.75 -5.80 -10.10
C THR A 52 22.27 -4.43 -10.53
N LEU A 53 22.08 -3.43 -9.67
CA LEU A 53 22.72 -2.12 -9.74
C LEU A 53 23.86 -2.09 -8.74
N ALA A 54 25.09 -1.81 -9.19
CA ALA A 54 26.17 -1.52 -8.26
C ALA A 54 26.82 -0.18 -8.50
N PHE A 55 27.37 0.36 -7.42
CA PHE A 55 28.01 1.66 -7.36
C PHE A 55 28.95 1.69 -6.16
N THR A 56 29.96 2.56 -6.25
CA THR A 56 30.91 2.81 -5.17
C THR A 56 30.60 4.18 -4.56
N LEU A 57 30.36 4.26 -3.26
CA LEU A 57 30.34 5.53 -2.52
C LEU A 57 31.77 5.91 -2.13
N LEU A 58 32.16 7.14 -2.43
CA LEU A 58 33.48 7.69 -2.14
C LEU A 58 33.45 8.61 -0.91
N ASP A 59 34.46 8.49 -0.06
CA ASP A 59 34.74 9.50 0.96
C ASP A 59 35.15 10.83 0.29
N PRO A 60 34.64 11.99 0.75
CA PRO A 60 35.06 13.29 0.21
C PRO A 60 36.57 13.56 0.32
N ASN A 61 37.26 12.96 1.28
CA ASN A 61 38.72 13.09 1.46
C ASN A 61 39.51 11.93 0.82
N GLY A 62 38.83 10.98 0.17
CA GLY A 62 39.44 9.83 -0.50
C GLY A 62 40.02 8.78 0.44
N LEU A 63 39.67 8.81 1.74
CA LEU A 63 40.26 7.91 2.74
C LEU A 63 39.68 6.50 2.72
N TRP A 64 38.44 6.36 2.24
CA TRP A 64 37.73 5.09 2.18
C TRP A 64 36.66 5.11 1.08
N TYR A 65 36.18 3.93 0.71
CA TYR A 65 35.04 3.77 -0.17
C TYR A 65 34.17 2.58 0.29
N VAL A 66 32.93 2.54 -0.21
CA VAL A 66 32.01 1.43 0.03
C VAL A 66 31.43 0.99 -1.30
N ASP A 67 31.68 -0.25 -1.69
CA ASP A 67 31.03 -0.87 -2.83
C ASP A 67 29.66 -1.39 -2.41
N VAL A 68 28.63 -0.98 -3.14
CA VAL A 68 27.23 -1.34 -2.88
C VAL A 68 26.67 -2.07 -4.08
N GLU A 69 26.03 -3.21 -3.85
CA GLU A 69 25.29 -3.96 -4.87
C GLU A 69 23.84 -4.11 -4.40
N VAL A 70 22.91 -3.62 -5.22
CA VAL A 70 21.46 -3.72 -5.01
C VAL A 70 20.90 -4.66 -6.07
N THR A 71 20.48 -5.85 -5.66
CA THR A 71 19.87 -6.85 -6.54
C THR A 71 18.36 -6.81 -6.40
N ALA A 72 17.68 -6.58 -7.52
CA ALA A 72 16.24 -6.53 -7.58
C ALA A 72 15.62 -7.90 -7.31
N GLY A 73 14.49 -7.90 -6.61
CA GLY A 73 13.78 -9.11 -6.23
C GLY A 73 12.77 -8.81 -5.13
N ASN A 74 12.08 -9.84 -4.66
CA ASN A 74 11.28 -9.76 -3.45
C ASN A 74 11.72 -10.87 -2.49
N PRO A 75 12.55 -10.58 -1.48
CA PRO A 75 13.02 -9.24 -1.08
C PRO A 75 14.13 -8.66 -1.98
N VAL A 76 14.31 -7.34 -1.93
CA VAL A 76 15.48 -6.65 -2.52
C VAL A 76 16.70 -6.95 -1.66
N GLU A 77 17.78 -7.38 -2.29
CA GLU A 77 19.00 -7.81 -1.62
C GLU A 77 20.08 -6.74 -1.78
N VAL A 78 20.63 -6.27 -0.65
CA VAL A 78 21.70 -5.26 -0.64
C VAL A 78 22.94 -5.82 0.01
N ARG A 79 24.07 -5.71 -0.71
CA ARG A 79 25.41 -6.05 -0.23
C ARG A 79 26.26 -4.79 -0.16
N MET A 80 26.95 -4.58 0.95
CA MET A 80 27.90 -3.49 1.14
C MET A 80 29.26 -4.06 1.51
N LYS A 81 30.29 -3.66 0.77
CA LYS A 81 31.69 -4.05 1.01
C LYS A 81 32.51 -2.79 1.29
N PRO A 82 32.83 -2.50 2.56
CA PRO A 82 33.71 -1.39 2.89
C PRO A 82 35.14 -1.69 2.43
N SER A 83 35.88 -0.65 2.04
CA SER A 83 37.29 -0.78 1.63
C SER A 83 38.25 -1.01 2.79
N ASP A 84 37.89 -0.52 3.99
CA ASP A 84 38.72 -0.55 5.19
C ASP A 84 37.85 -0.82 6.44
N PRO A 85 38.33 -1.56 7.45
CA PRO A 85 37.62 -1.75 8.71
C PRO A 85 37.26 -0.46 9.47
N ASN A 86 37.96 0.65 9.19
CA ASN A 86 37.74 1.95 9.82
C ASN A 86 36.64 2.79 9.16
N VAL A 87 35.92 2.27 8.16
CA VAL A 87 34.75 2.97 7.59
C VAL A 87 33.75 3.23 8.71
N PRO A 88 33.34 4.48 8.97
CA PRO A 88 32.45 4.77 10.09
C PRO A 88 31.09 4.08 9.92
N ASP A 89 30.62 3.40 10.96
CA ASP A 89 29.31 2.72 10.99
C ASP A 89 28.15 3.64 10.60
N ARG A 90 28.26 4.92 10.94
CA ARG A 90 27.28 5.95 10.58
C ARG A 90 27.08 6.05 9.06
N VAL A 91 28.14 5.85 8.27
CA VAL A 91 28.07 5.87 6.81
C VAL A 91 27.30 4.64 6.30
N LEU A 92 27.64 3.45 6.80
CA LEU A 92 26.98 2.20 6.41
C LEU A 92 25.48 2.22 6.78
N ASN A 93 25.15 2.71 7.97
CA ASN A 93 23.77 2.87 8.42
C ASN A 93 23.03 3.91 7.57
N LYS A 94 23.69 5.02 7.21
CA LYS A 94 23.10 6.02 6.32
C LYS A 94 22.79 5.46 4.94
N ILE A 95 23.70 4.70 4.31
CA ILE A 95 23.42 4.04 3.02
C ILE A 95 22.20 3.12 3.14
N LYS A 96 22.15 2.32 4.21
CA LYS A 96 21.01 1.44 4.49
C LYS A 96 19.70 2.22 4.61
N GLU A 97 19.67 3.27 5.43
CA GLU A 97 18.49 4.11 5.64
C GLU A 97 18.06 4.81 4.35
N ASP A 98 19.00 5.44 3.63
CA ASP A 98 18.71 6.14 2.38
C ASP A 98 18.14 5.19 1.31
N LEU A 99 18.65 3.96 1.22
CA LEU A 99 18.13 2.94 0.31
C LEU A 99 16.73 2.47 0.71
N ILE A 100 16.48 2.23 2.01
CA ILE A 100 15.14 1.90 2.52
C ILE A 100 14.15 3.00 2.16
N ILE A 101 14.50 4.26 2.45
CA ILE A 101 13.64 5.41 2.17
C ILE A 101 13.42 5.54 0.65
N THR A 102 14.46 5.37 -0.18
CA THR A 102 14.34 5.48 -1.64
C THR A 102 13.41 4.40 -2.21
N ILE A 103 13.50 3.17 -1.71
CA ILE A 103 12.60 2.08 -2.11
C ILE A 103 11.16 2.38 -1.65
N GLN A 104 10.96 2.87 -0.42
CA GLN A 104 9.63 3.28 0.07
C GLN A 104 9.03 4.43 -0.76
N MET A 105 9.83 5.41 -1.17
CA MET A 105 9.38 6.49 -2.05
C MET A 105 8.91 5.95 -3.41
N PHE A 106 9.61 4.95 -3.96
CA PHE A 106 9.20 4.29 -5.19
C PHE A 106 7.89 3.53 -5.03
N GLU A 107 7.75 2.76 -3.94
CA GLU A 107 6.50 2.07 -3.58
C GLU A 107 5.33 3.05 -3.45
N ASP A 108 5.54 4.20 -2.83
CA ASP A 108 4.54 5.25 -2.72
C ASP A 108 4.15 5.83 -4.10
N GLU A 109 5.11 5.99 -5.02
CA GLU A 109 4.87 6.49 -6.37
C GLU A 109 4.09 5.46 -7.23
N ILE A 110 4.39 4.18 -7.05
CA ILE A 110 3.63 3.09 -7.65
C ILE A 110 2.23 3.03 -7.07
N ARG A 111 2.08 3.03 -5.73
CA ARG A 111 0.79 2.95 -5.03
C ARG A 111 -0.19 4.04 -5.46
N ARG A 112 0.30 5.26 -5.72
CA ARG A 112 -0.50 6.37 -6.25
C ARG A 112 -1.09 6.10 -7.64
N ARG A 113 -0.49 5.18 -8.40
CA ARG A 113 -0.90 4.76 -9.74
C ARG A 113 -1.46 3.34 -9.77
N THR A 114 -1.72 2.74 -8.62
CA THR A 114 -2.31 1.40 -8.53
C THR A 114 -3.82 1.47 -8.38
N LEU A 115 -4.55 0.73 -9.19
CA LEU A 115 -5.97 0.45 -8.98
C LEU A 115 -6.13 -0.81 -8.15
N TYR A 116 -6.87 -0.69 -7.05
CA TYR A 116 -7.19 -1.79 -6.16
C TYR A 116 -8.65 -2.18 -6.33
N PHE A 117 -8.88 -3.45 -6.64
CA PHE A 117 -10.19 -4.07 -6.56
C PHE A 117 -10.17 -5.13 -5.48
N ALA A 118 -11.19 -5.14 -4.64
CA ALA A 118 -11.29 -6.08 -3.53
C ALA A 118 -12.68 -6.70 -3.46
N TRP A 119 -12.70 -8.01 -3.19
CA TRP A 119 -13.89 -8.83 -3.09
C TRP A 119 -13.84 -9.74 -1.88
N VAL A 120 -15.00 -9.94 -1.27
CA VAL A 120 -15.23 -10.93 -0.22
C VAL A 120 -16.27 -11.91 -0.78
N PRO A 121 -15.92 -13.19 -1.00
CA PRO A 121 -16.85 -14.15 -1.57
C PRO A 121 -17.87 -14.60 -0.51
N SER A 122 -18.94 -13.83 -0.33
CA SER A 122 -20.07 -14.27 0.50
C SER A 122 -21.09 -15.07 -0.33
N LYS A 123 -21.52 -16.23 0.17
CA LYS A 123 -22.58 -17.05 -0.46
C LYS A 123 -23.93 -16.34 -0.51
N HIS A 124 -24.14 -15.35 0.35
CA HIS A 124 -25.31 -14.49 0.33
C HIS A 124 -24.91 -13.14 -0.26
N PHE A 125 -25.16 -12.98 -1.55
CA PHE A 125 -25.20 -11.65 -2.15
C PHE A 125 -26.34 -10.87 -1.49
N ALA A 126 -26.01 -10.08 -0.48
CA ALA A 126 -26.60 -8.76 -0.44
C ALA A 126 -26.06 -8.07 -1.70
N LYS A 127 -26.92 -7.90 -2.73
CA LYS A 127 -26.74 -6.92 -3.82
C LYS A 127 -25.83 -5.82 -3.30
N GLU A 128 -24.72 -5.48 -3.96
CA GLU A 128 -23.87 -4.34 -3.58
C GLU A 128 -24.82 -3.14 -3.42
N LYS A 129 -25.29 -2.90 -2.20
CA LYS A 129 -26.48 -2.08 -1.95
C LYS A 129 -25.94 -0.70 -2.18
N THR A 130 -26.33 -0.10 -3.31
CA THR A 130 -26.05 1.29 -3.67
C THR A 130 -25.88 2.09 -2.40
N PHE A 131 -24.67 2.64 -2.20
CA PHE A 131 -24.27 3.44 -1.04
C PHE A 131 -25.48 4.23 -0.53
N THR A 132 -26.18 3.69 0.48
CA THR A 132 -27.41 4.35 0.95
C THR A 132 -26.95 5.66 1.57
N GLN A 133 -27.57 6.79 1.22
CA GLN A 133 -27.11 8.11 1.66
C GLN A 133 -26.82 8.16 3.17
N LYS A 134 -27.60 7.43 3.97
CA LYS A 134 -27.39 7.25 5.41
C LYS A 134 -26.03 6.62 5.79
N ARG A 135 -25.57 5.60 5.05
CA ARG A 135 -24.25 4.97 5.25
C ARG A 135 -23.11 5.88 4.81
N LYS A 136 -23.27 6.61 3.71
CA LYS A 136 -22.29 7.61 3.24
C LYS A 136 -22.03 8.66 4.31
N ILE A 137 -23.09 9.19 4.91
CA ILE A 137 -23.03 10.19 5.97
C ILE A 137 -22.31 9.61 7.20
N LEU A 138 -22.67 8.40 7.64
CA LEU A 138 -22.02 7.76 8.78
C LEU A 138 -20.52 7.48 8.53
N SER A 139 -20.17 6.97 7.35
CA SER A 139 -18.76 6.75 6.92
C SER A 139 -17.95 8.04 6.87
N GLN A 140 -18.57 9.15 6.44
CA GLN A 140 -17.89 10.43 6.33
C GLN A 140 -17.66 11.08 7.70
N ILE A 141 -18.59 10.90 8.64
CA ILE A 141 -18.50 11.40 10.02
C ILE A 141 -17.41 10.67 10.82
N PHE A 142 -17.34 9.35 10.72
CA PHE A 142 -16.47 8.52 11.56
C PHE A 142 -15.12 8.16 10.91
N THR A 143 -15.05 7.94 9.59
CA THR A 143 -13.85 7.43 8.90
C THR A 143 -13.19 8.46 8.00
N GLY A 144 -13.95 9.45 7.49
CA GLY A 144 -13.44 10.47 6.58
C GLY A 144 -12.74 11.61 7.33
N ASN A 145 -13.49 12.36 8.13
CA ASN A 145 -12.97 13.51 8.86
C ASN A 145 -13.55 13.54 10.28
N MET A 146 -12.74 13.16 11.27
CA MET A 146 -13.11 13.19 12.70
C MET A 146 -13.56 14.59 13.17
N LEU A 147 -13.20 15.65 12.44
CA LEU A 147 -13.63 17.03 12.70
C LEU A 147 -15.17 17.15 12.64
N LEU A 148 -15.84 16.42 11.74
CA LEU A 148 -17.30 16.51 11.62
C LEU A 148 -17.99 15.90 12.86
N LEU A 149 -17.50 14.75 13.32
CA LEU A 149 -17.95 14.13 14.59
C LEU A 149 -17.72 15.08 15.76
N PHE A 150 -16.56 15.74 15.80
CA PHE A 150 -16.23 16.71 16.84
C PHE A 150 -17.18 17.92 16.84
N VAL A 151 -17.51 18.48 15.67
CA VAL A 151 -18.48 19.58 15.54
C VAL A 151 -19.88 19.16 15.98
N ILE A 152 -20.34 17.96 15.60
CA ILE A 152 -21.61 17.40 16.08
C ILE A 152 -21.58 17.27 17.60
N PHE A 153 -20.47 16.81 18.17
CA PHE A 153 -20.33 16.64 19.61
C PHE A 153 -20.32 17.98 20.36
N ILE A 154 -19.76 19.05 19.79
CA ILE A 154 -19.87 20.41 20.33
C ILE A 154 -21.32 20.89 20.33
N PHE A 155 -22.04 20.68 19.23
CA PHE A 155 -23.44 21.08 19.16
C PHE A 155 -24.30 20.29 20.16
N PHE A 156 -24.04 18.98 20.27
CA PHE A 156 -24.67 18.11 21.25
C PHE A 156 -24.34 18.54 22.69
N SER A 157 -23.08 18.89 22.99
CA SER A 157 -22.70 19.34 24.33
C SER A 157 -23.38 20.64 24.72
N TYR A 158 -23.46 21.59 23.78
CA TYR A 158 -24.20 22.83 23.97
C TYR A 158 -25.70 22.58 24.21
N ALA A 159 -26.31 21.69 23.42
CA ALA A 159 -27.72 21.31 23.59
C ALA A 159 -27.98 20.66 24.97
N VAL A 160 -27.10 19.75 25.40
CA VAL A 160 -27.18 19.13 26.73
C VAL A 160 -27.04 20.18 27.84
N PHE A 161 -26.15 21.16 27.67
CA PHE A 161 -25.95 22.24 28.64
C PHE A 161 -27.20 23.12 28.81
N ILE A 162 -27.93 23.38 27.73
CA ILE A 162 -29.20 24.13 27.77
C ILE A 162 -30.32 23.30 28.41
N LEU A 163 -30.44 22.02 28.04
CA LEU A 163 -31.58 21.19 28.42
C LEU A 163 -31.47 20.60 29.83
N ALA A 164 -30.28 20.16 30.22
CA ALA A 164 -30.01 19.51 31.51
C ALA A 164 -29.34 20.43 32.53
N GLY A 165 -28.93 21.63 32.11
CA GLY A 165 -28.27 22.61 32.95
C GLY A 165 -26.81 22.29 33.29
N PRO A 166 -26.06 23.24 33.87
CA PRO A 166 -24.62 23.11 34.12
C PRO A 166 -24.24 22.00 35.10
N GLU A 167 -25.14 21.65 36.03
CA GLU A 167 -24.88 20.68 37.10
C GLU A 167 -24.87 19.24 36.59
N TYR A 168 -25.80 18.88 35.70
CA TYR A 168 -25.94 17.52 35.17
C TYR A 168 -25.27 17.31 33.82
N ALA A 169 -25.02 18.38 33.06
CA ALA A 169 -24.44 18.29 31.72
C ALA A 169 -23.09 17.53 31.67
N PRO A 170 -22.12 17.74 32.59
CA PRO A 170 -20.86 16.99 32.56
C PRO A 170 -21.08 15.48 32.70
N ILE A 171 -21.98 15.06 33.60
CA ILE A 171 -22.27 13.64 33.85
C ILE A 171 -22.93 13.02 32.62
N ILE A 172 -23.94 13.68 32.05
CA ILE A 172 -24.64 13.22 30.85
C ILE A 172 -23.67 13.08 29.67
N LEU A 173 -22.76 14.04 29.50
CA LEU A 173 -21.77 13.98 28.43
C LEU A 173 -20.80 12.81 28.59
N VAL A 174 -20.28 12.60 29.80
CA VAL A 174 -19.39 11.45 30.07
C VAL A 174 -20.11 10.12 29.83
N ILE A 175 -21.36 9.97 30.30
CA ILE A 175 -22.15 8.76 30.05
C ILE A 175 -22.39 8.56 28.55
N SER A 176 -22.73 9.63 27.82
CA SER A 176 -22.96 9.55 26.37
C SER A 176 -21.71 9.12 25.59
N GLN A 177 -20.54 9.64 25.96
CA GLN A 177 -19.25 9.26 25.37
C GLN A 177 -18.92 7.81 25.68
N PHE A 178 -19.15 7.39 26.92
CA PHE A 178 -18.94 6.01 27.33
C PHE A 178 -19.81 5.02 26.54
N ILE A 179 -21.09 5.34 26.37
CA ILE A 179 -22.00 4.56 25.52
C ILE A 179 -21.48 4.50 24.06
N LEU A 180 -21.01 5.62 23.50
CA LEU A 180 -20.48 5.67 22.15
C LEU A 180 -19.27 4.73 22.00
N VAL A 181 -18.35 4.74 22.98
CA VAL A 181 -17.18 3.85 23.00
C VAL A 181 -17.60 2.38 23.11
N LEU A 182 -18.53 2.05 24.01
CA LEU A 182 -19.02 0.68 24.20
C LEU A 182 -19.71 0.10 22.95
N PHE A 183 -20.35 0.95 22.15
CA PHE A 183 -21.01 0.53 20.89
C PHE A 183 -20.20 0.85 19.64
N SER A 184 -18.93 1.23 19.79
CA SER A 184 -18.07 1.61 18.66
C SER A 184 -17.89 0.46 17.67
N ASP A 185 -17.78 -0.77 18.16
CA ASP A 185 -17.74 -2.01 17.37
C ASP A 185 -18.98 -2.16 16.47
N LYS A 186 -20.18 -1.95 17.03
CA LYS A 186 -21.45 -2.04 16.29
C LYS A 186 -21.62 -0.88 15.31
N ILE A 187 -21.11 0.31 15.63
CA ILE A 187 -21.11 1.47 14.73
C ILE A 187 -20.22 1.16 13.53
N ILE A 188 -18.99 0.71 13.75
CA ILE A 188 -18.03 0.35 12.70
C ILE A 188 -18.55 -0.80 11.85
N MET A 189 -19.11 -1.85 12.46
CA MET A 189 -19.68 -2.99 11.73
C MET A 189 -20.86 -2.60 10.84
N ARG A 190 -21.68 -1.61 11.24
CA ARG A 190 -22.76 -1.07 10.39
C ARG A 190 -22.25 -0.20 9.23
N MET A 191 -21.01 0.28 9.30
CA MET A 191 -20.39 1.11 8.27
C MET A 191 -19.59 0.29 7.24
N GLY A 192 -19.10 -0.89 7.63
CA GLY A 192 -18.41 -1.80 6.71
C GLY A 192 -19.34 -2.37 5.64
N ASP A 193 -18.92 -2.28 4.38
CA ASP A 193 -19.63 -2.91 3.26
C ASP A 193 -19.42 -4.44 3.20
N TRP A 194 -18.47 -4.96 3.97
CA TRP A 194 -18.12 -6.39 4.03
C TRP A 194 -18.24 -6.93 5.45
N SER A 195 -18.94 -8.05 5.59
CA SER A 195 -18.91 -8.88 6.80
C SER A 195 -17.90 -10.00 6.60
N ILE A 196 -16.70 -9.87 7.18
CA ILE A 196 -15.71 -10.95 7.21
C ILE A 196 -16.14 -11.91 8.31
N THR A 197 -16.59 -13.10 7.94
CA THR A 197 -17.06 -14.14 8.86
C THR A 197 -16.19 -15.38 8.73
N GLU A 198 -16.29 -16.31 9.68
CA GLU A 198 -15.61 -17.62 9.59
C GLU A 198 -15.97 -18.38 8.30
N GLU A 199 -17.19 -18.17 7.76
CA GLU A 199 -17.66 -18.75 6.51
C GLU A 199 -17.11 -18.08 5.25
N SER A 200 -16.62 -16.84 5.36
CA SER A 200 -15.99 -16.07 4.26
C SER A 200 -14.75 -15.32 4.77
N PRO A 201 -13.68 -16.04 5.14
CA PRO A 201 -12.53 -15.46 5.81
C PRO A 201 -11.56 -14.76 4.84
N TYR A 202 -11.67 -15.04 3.54
CA TYR A 202 -10.76 -14.57 2.51
C TYR A 202 -11.22 -13.26 1.86
N VAL A 203 -10.31 -12.31 1.77
CA VAL A 203 -10.42 -11.14 0.90
C VAL A 203 -9.52 -11.34 -0.30
N TYR A 204 -10.09 -11.24 -1.50
CA TYR A 204 -9.36 -11.29 -2.76
C TYR A 204 -9.08 -9.87 -3.21
N ILE A 205 -7.81 -9.55 -3.47
CA ILE A 205 -7.33 -8.24 -3.86
C ILE A 205 -6.66 -8.38 -5.23
N LEU A 206 -7.19 -7.66 -6.22
CA LEU A 206 -6.56 -7.44 -7.50
C LEU A 206 -5.91 -6.06 -7.49
N GLN A 207 -4.62 -6.02 -7.78
CA GLN A 207 -3.84 -4.82 -7.93
C GLN A 207 -3.47 -4.68 -9.39
N TYR A 208 -3.82 -3.55 -10.00
CA TYR A 208 -3.38 -3.18 -11.33
C TYR A 208 -2.49 -1.95 -11.24
N HIS A 209 -1.20 -2.14 -11.49
CA HIS A 209 -0.24 -1.05 -11.57
C HIS A 209 -0.39 -0.36 -12.92
N ILE A 210 -0.88 0.89 -12.92
CA ILE A 210 -1.09 1.63 -14.17
C ILE A 210 0.27 2.16 -14.66
N PRO A 211 0.65 1.88 -15.92
CA PRO A 211 1.82 2.52 -16.53
C PRO A 211 1.73 4.05 -16.47
N PRO A 212 2.86 4.76 -16.28
CA PRO A 212 2.87 6.22 -16.25
C PRO A 212 2.21 6.87 -17.47
N GLU A 213 2.39 6.26 -18.65
CA GLU A 213 1.80 6.73 -19.91
C GLU A 213 0.27 6.71 -19.90
N ASP A 214 -0.33 5.70 -19.26
CA ASP A 214 -1.78 5.45 -19.28
C ASP A 214 -2.51 6.11 -18.11
N PHE A 215 -1.79 6.56 -17.08
CA PHE A 215 -2.39 7.02 -15.83
C PHE A 215 -3.37 8.18 -16.03
N GLU A 216 -2.99 9.20 -16.79
CA GLU A 216 -3.86 10.36 -17.06
C GLU A 216 -5.08 9.97 -17.91
N TYR A 217 -4.92 9.03 -18.85
CA TYR A 217 -6.02 8.52 -19.66
C TYR A 217 -7.03 7.76 -18.79
N ILE A 218 -6.55 6.83 -17.95
CA ILE A 218 -7.42 6.03 -17.09
C ILE A 218 -8.14 6.92 -16.07
N ARG A 219 -7.42 7.87 -15.44
CA ARG A 219 -7.99 8.80 -14.46
C ARG A 219 -9.13 9.64 -15.03
N ARG A 220 -9.05 10.05 -16.29
CA ARG A 220 -10.07 10.90 -16.93
C ARG A 220 -11.25 10.10 -17.48
N ASN A 221 -10.99 8.91 -18.05
CA ASN A 221 -12.00 8.17 -18.82
C ASN A 221 -12.74 7.08 -18.02
N TYR A 222 -12.23 6.70 -16.85
CA TYR A 222 -12.83 5.64 -16.02
C TYR A 222 -13.28 6.20 -14.66
N PRO A 223 -14.45 6.87 -14.61
CA PRO A 223 -15.05 7.28 -13.35
C PRO A 223 -15.44 6.08 -12.49
N ARG A 224 -15.75 6.33 -11.22
CA ARG A 224 -16.03 5.28 -10.22
C ARG A 224 -17.10 4.29 -10.70
N GLU A 225 -18.13 4.75 -11.40
CA GLU A 225 -19.23 3.92 -11.88
C GLU A 225 -18.75 2.88 -12.91
N ARG A 226 -17.86 3.27 -13.83
CA ARG A 226 -17.24 2.36 -14.81
C ARG A 226 -16.34 1.34 -14.13
N LEU A 227 -15.54 1.77 -13.16
CA LEU A 227 -14.67 0.87 -12.39
C LEU A 227 -15.50 -0.14 -11.59
N LEU A 228 -16.65 0.25 -11.03
CA LEU A 228 -17.56 -0.66 -10.34
C LEU A 228 -18.20 -1.68 -11.30
N GLN A 229 -18.50 -1.29 -12.54
CA GLN A 229 -18.97 -2.23 -13.56
C GLN A 229 -17.91 -3.28 -13.89
N ILE A 230 -16.66 -2.86 -14.14
CA ILE A 230 -15.51 -3.76 -14.36
C ILE A 230 -15.34 -4.72 -13.18
N LYS A 231 -15.34 -4.19 -11.95
CA LYS A 231 -15.24 -4.97 -10.71
C LYS A 231 -16.31 -6.06 -10.62
N ARG A 232 -17.55 -5.72 -10.97
CA ARG A 232 -18.70 -6.62 -10.92
C ARG A 232 -18.58 -7.72 -11.97
N GLU A 233 -18.18 -7.37 -13.18
CA GLU A 233 -18.04 -8.32 -14.29
C GLU A 233 -16.93 -9.34 -14.03
N ILE A 234 -15.79 -8.91 -13.47
CA ILE A 234 -14.71 -9.82 -13.04
C ILE A 234 -15.25 -10.81 -12.00
N TYR A 235 -16.01 -10.33 -11.03
CA TYR A 235 -16.60 -11.17 -9.99
C TYR A 235 -17.58 -12.20 -10.56
N GLU A 236 -18.49 -11.78 -11.46
CA GLU A 236 -19.49 -12.65 -12.09
C GLU A 236 -18.84 -13.76 -12.94
N ARG A 237 -17.69 -13.47 -13.57
CA ARG A 237 -16.94 -14.44 -14.38
C ARG A 237 -15.97 -15.32 -13.58
N THR A 238 -15.67 -15.00 -12.31
CA THR A 238 -14.68 -15.73 -11.49
C THR A 238 -15.29 -16.23 -10.18
N LEU A 239 -15.29 -15.39 -9.14
CA LEU A 239 -15.67 -15.72 -7.78
C LEU A 239 -17.13 -16.20 -7.66
N ALA A 240 -18.04 -15.69 -8.47
CA ALA A 240 -19.44 -16.14 -8.50
C ALA A 240 -19.58 -17.61 -8.93
N LEU A 241 -18.63 -18.11 -9.74
CA LEU A 241 -18.58 -19.49 -10.19
C LEU A 241 -17.75 -20.39 -9.25
N GLY A 242 -17.33 -19.86 -8.09
CA GLY A 242 -16.45 -20.55 -7.14
C GLY A 242 -15.00 -20.69 -7.60
N ARG A 243 -14.58 -19.94 -8.63
CA ARG A 243 -13.20 -19.92 -9.15
C ARG A 243 -12.39 -18.79 -8.51
N THR A 244 -11.07 -18.94 -8.46
CA THR A 244 -10.17 -17.84 -8.07
C THR A 244 -10.11 -16.77 -9.16
N ILE A 245 -9.68 -15.57 -8.80
CA ILE A 245 -9.45 -14.50 -9.77
C ILE A 245 -8.24 -14.88 -10.62
N ASP A 246 -8.48 -15.04 -11.92
CA ASP A 246 -7.48 -15.41 -12.90
C ASP A 246 -7.06 -14.21 -13.76
N VAL A 247 -5.77 -14.13 -14.10
CA VAL A 247 -5.17 -13.02 -14.84
C VAL A 247 -5.76 -12.92 -16.25
N GLN A 248 -6.01 -14.05 -16.91
CA GLN A 248 -6.58 -14.05 -18.26
C GLN A 248 -8.01 -13.50 -18.25
N THR A 249 -8.82 -13.92 -17.28
CA THR A 249 -10.20 -13.42 -17.14
C THR A 249 -10.23 -11.91 -16.88
N VAL A 250 -9.30 -11.41 -16.06
CA VAL A 250 -9.16 -9.97 -15.80
C VAL A 250 -8.76 -9.22 -17.07
N GLN A 251 -7.80 -9.73 -17.84
CA GLN A 251 -7.39 -9.14 -19.12
C GLN A 251 -8.53 -9.04 -20.11
N ASP A 252 -9.33 -10.09 -20.25
CA ASP A 252 -10.44 -10.12 -21.18
C ASP A 252 -11.49 -9.07 -20.80
N VAL A 253 -11.82 -8.95 -19.50
CA VAL A 253 -12.78 -7.94 -19.03
C VAL A 253 -12.21 -6.53 -19.22
N PHE A 254 -10.97 -6.27 -18.81
CA PHE A 254 -10.35 -4.95 -18.99
C PHE A 254 -10.30 -4.54 -20.47
N SER A 255 -9.97 -5.48 -21.37
CA SER A 255 -9.93 -5.25 -22.81
C SER A 255 -11.31 -4.91 -23.38
N GLN A 256 -12.37 -5.60 -22.92
CA GLN A 256 -13.75 -5.30 -23.30
C GLN A 256 -14.19 -3.88 -22.88
N HIS A 257 -13.63 -3.37 -21.79
CA HIS A 257 -13.88 -2.00 -21.33
C HIS A 257 -12.94 -0.96 -21.94
N GLY A 258 -12.00 -1.37 -22.80
CA GLY A 258 -11.07 -0.48 -23.52
C GLY A 258 -9.74 -0.23 -22.80
N ILE A 259 -9.38 -1.05 -21.81
CA ILE A 259 -8.10 -0.98 -21.10
C ILE A 259 -7.21 -2.14 -21.57
N THR A 260 -6.13 -1.82 -22.29
CA THR A 260 -5.13 -2.82 -22.66
C THR A 260 -4.14 -2.96 -21.51
N ILE A 261 -4.11 -4.13 -20.88
CA ILE A 261 -3.24 -4.38 -19.72
C ILE A 261 -2.19 -5.44 -20.05
N ARG A 262 -0.98 -5.25 -19.50
CA ARG A 262 0.06 -6.29 -19.51
C ARG A 262 -0.13 -7.20 -18.29
N PRO A 263 -0.04 -8.54 -18.44
CA PRO A 263 -0.19 -9.46 -17.31
C PRO A 263 0.76 -9.16 -16.15
N GLU A 264 1.98 -8.72 -16.48
CA GLU A 264 3.04 -8.43 -15.52
C GLU A 264 2.69 -7.27 -14.57
N ASN A 265 1.76 -6.39 -14.96
CA ASN A 265 1.31 -5.27 -14.15
C ASN A 265 0.19 -5.66 -13.17
N LEU A 266 -0.37 -6.86 -13.32
CA LEU A 266 -1.42 -7.38 -12.46
C LEU A 266 -0.82 -8.22 -11.34
N LEU A 267 -1.41 -8.05 -10.16
CA LEU A 267 -1.06 -8.85 -9.00
C LEU A 267 -2.33 -9.24 -8.24
N VAL A 268 -2.53 -10.54 -8.09
CA VAL A 268 -3.69 -11.12 -7.37
C VAL A 268 -3.20 -11.66 -6.03
N LYS A 269 -3.77 -11.16 -4.94
CA LYS A 269 -3.52 -11.62 -3.57
C LYS A 269 -4.82 -12.14 -2.96
N SER A 270 -4.75 -13.24 -2.22
CA SER A 270 -5.83 -13.69 -1.33
C SER A 270 -5.31 -13.64 0.10
N VAL A 271 -6.01 -12.93 0.98
CA VAL A 271 -5.61 -12.78 2.38
C VAL A 271 -6.71 -13.32 3.27
N ASN A 272 -6.37 -14.22 4.19
CA ASN A 272 -7.28 -14.66 5.25
C ASN A 272 -7.28 -13.61 6.36
N VAL A 273 -8.26 -12.71 6.32
CA VAL A 273 -8.35 -11.62 7.29
C VAL A 273 -8.91 -12.10 8.62
N TYR A 274 -9.76 -13.12 8.61
CA TYR A 274 -10.34 -13.69 9.83
C TYR A 274 -9.27 -14.29 10.74
N GLN A 275 -8.30 -15.03 10.17
CA GLN A 275 -7.21 -15.64 10.92
C GLN A 275 -6.29 -14.59 11.55
N ILE A 276 -5.98 -13.51 10.83
CA ILE A 276 -5.19 -12.39 11.37
C ILE A 276 -5.86 -11.81 12.62
N ILE A 277 -7.18 -11.63 12.59
CA ILE A 277 -7.93 -11.09 13.74
C ILE A 277 -7.98 -12.08 14.90
N LYS A 278 -8.02 -13.39 14.62
CA LYS A 278 -8.05 -14.42 15.68
C LYS A 278 -6.70 -14.61 16.37
N GLU A 279 -5.60 -14.32 15.68
CA GLU A 279 -4.23 -14.45 16.21
C GLU A 279 -3.76 -13.23 17.02
N VAL A 280 -4.49 -12.11 16.95
CA VAL A 280 -4.25 -10.87 17.72
C VAL A 280 -5.09 -10.86 19.00
#